data_AF-M3HNG7-F1
#
_entry.id   AF-M3HNG7-F1
#
_cell.length_a   1.000
_cell.length_b   1.000
_cell.length_c   1.000
_cell.angle_alpha   90.00
_cell.angle_beta   90.00
_cell.angle_gamma   90.00
#
_symmetry.space_group_name_H-M   'P 1'
#
loop_
_entity.id
_entity.type
_entity.pdbx_description
1 polymer ?
#
loop_
_entity_poly.entity_id
_entity_poly.type
_entity_poly.pdbx_seq_one_letter_code
_entity_poly.pdbx_strand_id
1 'polypeptide(L)'
;MIYIKDSWLEVNFEEPHNVLSWALIGGGWKEQVDCVLWHRVKDEDLTLEVDPIDYFYKSLLYKKESRNGVGFLTSVSLENYSEVILEKQNLKIRSVVTVGLGNSVRIGDPPFQSNSYGTINILVQCSIPFDLNTSLEAVSLITEARTLAVLEAKIRCKTGLATGTGTDCIAFASPSCISTKRYTGKHTLSGHLIGKAVYQSVSQGISNWKKSKFKVKTKRCKYPLSL
;
A
#
# COMPACT_ATOMS: atom_id res chain seq x y z
N MET A 1 -5.25 7.61 -13.39
CA MET A 1 -4.72 6.51 -14.26
C MET A 1 -3.55 5.80 -13.57
N ILE A 2 -3.32 4.49 -13.78
CA ILE A 2 -2.11 3.77 -13.30
C ILE A 2 -1.10 3.66 -14.45
N TYR A 3 0.16 3.99 -14.17
CA TYR A 3 1.30 3.75 -15.06
C TYR A 3 2.31 2.84 -14.37
N ILE A 4 2.82 1.84 -15.09
CA ILE A 4 3.95 1.02 -14.64
C ILE A 4 5.07 1.18 -15.67
N LYS A 5 6.23 1.65 -15.21
CA LYS A 5 7.42 1.78 -16.04
C LYS A 5 8.66 1.60 -15.19
N ASP A 6 9.61 0.80 -15.67
CA ASP A 6 10.85 0.49 -14.97
C ASP A 6 10.59 -0.05 -13.55
N SER A 7 11.14 0.61 -12.52
CA SER A 7 10.94 0.30 -11.10
C SER A 7 9.84 1.15 -10.45
N TRP A 8 8.92 1.71 -11.23
CA TRP A 8 7.89 2.64 -10.74
C TRP A 8 6.47 2.19 -11.11
N LEU A 9 5.57 2.31 -10.14
CA LEU A 9 4.12 2.31 -10.35
C LEU A 9 3.59 3.65 -9.87
N GLU A 10 2.84 4.33 -10.72
CA GLU A 10 2.34 5.68 -10.47
C GLU A 10 0.82 5.71 -10.57
N VAL A 11 0.18 6.30 -9.57
CA VAL A 11 -1.22 6.68 -9.62
C VAL A 11 -1.28 8.19 -9.75
N ASN A 12 -1.64 8.67 -10.94
CA ASN A 12 -1.85 10.09 -11.19
C ASN A 12 -3.31 10.47 -10.89
N PHE A 13 -3.49 11.54 -10.14
CA PHE A 13 -4.79 12.15 -9.90
C PHE A 13 -5.14 13.11 -11.03
N GLU A 14 -6.43 13.18 -11.37
CA GLU A 14 -6.94 14.10 -12.40
C GLU A 14 -7.12 15.53 -11.85
N GLU A 15 -7.27 15.63 -10.52
CA GLU A 15 -7.32 16.87 -9.76
C GLU A 15 -6.49 16.70 -8.47
N PRO A 16 -5.95 17.79 -7.88
CA PRO A 16 -5.17 17.69 -6.65
C PRO A 16 -5.97 17.07 -5.50
N HIS A 17 -5.32 16.20 -4.73
CA HIS A 17 -5.91 15.54 -3.56
C HIS A 17 -5.17 15.93 -2.27
N ASN A 18 -5.90 16.04 -1.17
CA ASN A 18 -5.32 15.98 0.16
C ASN A 18 -5.10 14.51 0.53
N VAL A 19 -3.95 14.20 1.07
CA VAL A 19 -3.53 12.83 1.39
C VAL A 19 -3.10 12.74 2.85
N LEU A 20 -3.78 11.90 3.61
CA LEU A 20 -3.34 11.47 4.94
C LEU A 20 -2.57 10.16 4.80
N SER A 21 -1.31 10.12 5.22
CA SER A 21 -0.50 8.91 5.10
C SER A 21 0.56 8.77 6.19
N TRP A 22 1.15 7.58 6.29
CA TRP A 22 2.48 7.38 6.87
C TRP A 22 3.43 6.74 5.85
N ALA A 23 3.24 7.08 4.58
CA ALA A 23 4.16 6.68 3.52
C ALA A 23 5.57 7.23 3.79
N LEU A 24 6.58 6.61 3.18
CA LEU A 24 7.97 6.99 3.35
C LEU A 24 8.20 8.47 2.98
N ILE A 25 7.65 8.89 1.84
CA ILE A 25 7.64 10.28 1.40
C ILE A 25 6.23 10.83 1.47
N GLY A 26 6.08 12.01 2.07
CA GLY A 26 4.78 12.68 2.17
C GLY A 26 3.86 12.12 3.26
N GLY A 27 4.44 11.61 4.35
CA GLY A 27 3.71 11.27 5.57
C GLY A 27 3.04 12.49 6.24
N GLY A 28 2.06 12.23 7.10
CA GLY A 28 1.20 13.24 7.71
C GLY A 28 0.03 13.63 6.81
N TRP A 29 -0.48 14.85 7.02
CA TRP A 29 -1.49 15.49 6.17
C TRP A 29 -0.80 16.34 5.11
N LYS A 30 -0.86 15.90 3.85
CA LYS A 30 -0.23 16.57 2.72
C LYS A 30 -1.29 17.07 1.76
N GLU A 31 -1.25 18.34 1.45
CA GLU A 31 -2.24 18.99 0.58
C GLU A 31 -1.74 19.08 -0.86
N GLN A 32 -2.68 19.24 -1.80
CA GLN A 32 -2.40 19.48 -3.22
C GLN A 32 -1.48 18.41 -3.84
N VAL A 33 -1.67 17.15 -3.49
CA VAL A 33 -0.90 16.02 -4.03
C VAL A 33 -1.42 15.68 -5.43
N ASP A 34 -0.51 15.49 -6.37
CA ASP A 34 -0.80 15.19 -7.78
C ASP A 34 -0.71 13.70 -8.08
N CYS A 35 0.12 12.96 -7.34
CA CYS A 35 0.39 11.56 -7.59
C CYS A 35 0.80 10.76 -6.36
N VAL A 36 0.63 9.44 -6.46
CA VAL A 36 1.15 8.48 -5.48
C VAL A 36 2.02 7.47 -6.21
N LEU A 37 3.20 7.23 -5.66
CA LEU A 37 4.29 6.51 -6.32
C LEU A 37 4.67 5.28 -5.49
N TRP A 38 4.86 4.14 -6.15
CA TRP A 38 5.55 2.99 -5.60
C TRP A 38 6.87 2.87 -6.33
N HIS A 39 7.96 2.92 -5.58
CA HIS A 39 9.28 2.61 -6.08
C HIS A 39 9.68 1.20 -5.64
N ARG A 40 9.91 0.34 -6.61
CA ARG A 40 10.37 -1.01 -6.39
C ARG A 40 11.87 -1.04 -6.12
N VAL A 41 12.23 -1.63 -5.00
CA VAL A 41 13.61 -1.84 -4.55
C VAL A 41 13.92 -3.33 -4.39
N LYS A 42 15.19 -3.67 -4.50
CA LYS A 42 15.79 -4.96 -4.17
C LYS A 42 16.57 -4.85 -2.87
N ASP A 43 16.93 -5.99 -2.30
CA ASP A 43 17.67 -6.05 -1.03
C ASP A 43 19.04 -5.34 -1.13
N GLU A 44 19.66 -5.37 -2.31
CA GLU A 44 20.93 -4.68 -2.62
C GLU A 44 20.79 -3.15 -2.64
N ASP A 45 19.59 -2.61 -2.85
CA ASP A 45 19.35 -1.17 -2.97
C ASP A 45 19.30 -0.45 -1.60
N LEU A 46 18.99 -1.20 -0.52
CA LEU A 46 18.77 -0.67 0.83
C LEU A 46 19.64 -1.41 1.86
N THR A 47 20.96 -1.23 1.75
CA THR A 47 21.90 -1.71 2.78
C THR A 47 21.74 -0.91 4.09
N LEU A 48 22.35 -1.39 5.17
CA LEU A 48 22.25 -0.74 6.50
C LEU A 48 22.75 0.71 6.53
N GLU A 49 23.59 1.10 5.57
CA GLU A 49 24.17 2.44 5.46
C GLU A 49 23.33 3.37 4.59
N VAL A 50 22.33 2.84 3.87
CA VAL A 50 21.47 3.63 2.99
C VAL A 50 20.25 4.09 3.76
N ASP A 51 20.11 5.41 3.89
CA ASP A 51 18.86 6.01 4.35
C ASP A 51 17.77 5.85 3.25
N PRO A 52 16.62 5.22 3.55
CA PRO A 52 15.60 4.96 2.54
C PRO A 52 14.95 6.24 1.98
N ILE A 53 14.87 7.31 2.77
CA ILE A 53 14.29 8.60 2.35
C ILE A 53 15.22 9.26 1.34
N ASP A 54 16.51 9.35 1.65
CA ASP A 54 17.53 9.88 0.75
C ASP A 54 17.62 9.08 -0.55
N TYR A 55 17.56 7.75 -0.46
CA TYR A 55 17.49 6.87 -1.63
C TYR A 55 16.29 7.23 -2.51
N PHE A 56 15.10 7.35 -1.91
CA PHE A 56 13.89 7.66 -2.66
C PHE A 56 13.99 9.02 -3.37
N TYR A 57 14.46 10.06 -2.69
CA TYR A 57 14.63 11.38 -3.31
C TYR A 57 15.65 11.36 -4.44
N LYS A 58 16.79 10.67 -4.29
CA LYS A 58 17.76 10.50 -5.38
C LYS A 58 17.13 9.79 -6.60
N SER A 59 16.31 8.78 -6.37
CA SER A 59 15.59 8.07 -7.44
C SER A 59 14.55 8.97 -8.15
N LEU A 60 13.86 9.85 -7.41
CA LEU A 60 12.97 10.86 -8.01
C LEU A 60 13.73 11.86 -8.88
N LEU A 61 14.88 12.35 -8.41
CA LEU A 61 15.75 13.26 -9.17
C LEU A 61 16.23 12.62 -10.48
N TYR A 62 16.66 11.36 -10.44
CA TYR A 62 17.07 10.61 -11.63
C TYR A 62 15.93 10.45 -12.63
N LYS A 63 14.71 10.21 -12.14
CA LYS A 63 13.49 10.12 -12.95
C LYS A 63 13.01 11.49 -13.48
N LYS A 64 13.57 12.61 -12.99
CA LYS A 64 13.11 13.97 -13.23
C LYS A 64 11.64 14.19 -12.81
N GLU A 65 11.25 13.55 -11.71
CA GLU A 65 9.94 13.77 -11.11
C GLU A 65 9.98 15.02 -10.22
N SER A 66 9.05 15.95 -10.45
CA SER A 66 8.95 17.22 -9.71
C SER A 66 7.56 17.49 -9.16
N ARG A 67 6.58 16.62 -9.43
CA ARG A 67 5.21 16.77 -8.94
C ARG A 67 5.13 16.58 -7.43
N ASN A 68 4.08 17.12 -6.83
CA ASN A 68 3.85 16.97 -5.40
C ASN A 68 3.31 15.56 -5.11
N GLY A 69 4.19 14.64 -4.71
CA GLY A 69 3.87 13.21 -4.60
C GLY A 69 3.89 12.64 -3.18
N VAL A 70 3.22 11.51 -2.99
CA VAL A 70 3.37 10.61 -1.85
C VAL A 70 4.05 9.32 -2.32
N GLY A 71 5.04 8.83 -1.58
CA GLY A 71 5.95 7.78 -2.04
C GLY A 71 6.03 6.57 -1.12
N PHE A 72 5.81 5.38 -1.69
CA PHE A 72 5.96 4.08 -1.06
C PHE A 72 7.20 3.33 -1.59
N LEU A 73 7.95 2.67 -0.71
CA LEU A 73 8.94 1.66 -1.12
C LEU A 73 8.33 0.27 -1.06
N THR A 74 8.68 -0.59 -2.02
CA THR A 74 8.21 -1.98 -2.01
C THR A 74 9.22 -2.94 -2.63
N SER A 75 9.35 -4.15 -2.08
CA SER A 75 10.08 -5.25 -2.72
C SER A 75 9.18 -6.10 -3.63
N VAL A 76 7.87 -5.78 -3.68
CA VAL A 76 6.88 -6.50 -4.47
C VAL A 76 7.07 -6.15 -5.95
N SER A 77 6.97 -7.16 -6.81
CA SER A 77 6.90 -6.92 -8.26
C SER A 77 5.64 -6.11 -8.58
N LEU A 78 5.83 -4.95 -9.20
CA LEU A 78 4.78 -3.96 -9.40
C LEU A 78 3.67 -4.48 -10.30
N GLU A 79 3.96 -5.45 -11.16
CA GLU A 79 2.98 -6.15 -11.99
C GLU A 79 1.99 -7.00 -11.17
N ASN A 80 2.28 -7.27 -9.89
CA ASN A 80 1.39 -8.01 -8.99
C ASN A 80 0.50 -7.09 -8.13
N TYR A 81 0.44 -5.79 -8.44
CA TYR A 81 -0.53 -4.90 -7.79
C TYR A 81 -1.95 -5.44 -7.94
N SER A 82 -2.80 -5.07 -7.01
CA SER A 82 -4.23 -5.35 -7.06
C SER A 82 -5.00 -4.05 -6.97
N GLU A 83 -6.02 -3.92 -7.80
CA GLU A 83 -6.89 -2.76 -7.86
C GLU A 83 -8.34 -3.20 -7.69
N VAL A 84 -9.07 -2.48 -6.85
CA VAL A 84 -10.52 -2.61 -6.71
C VAL A 84 -11.13 -1.22 -6.77
N ILE A 85 -12.14 -1.05 -7.63
CA ILE A 85 -12.94 0.17 -7.74
C ILE A 85 -14.37 -0.21 -7.39
N LEU A 86 -14.94 0.45 -6.39
CA LEU A 86 -16.35 0.32 -6.01
C LEU A 86 -17.04 1.66 -6.16
N GLU A 87 -18.23 1.64 -6.72
CA GLU A 87 -19.05 2.83 -6.92
C GLU A 87 -20.48 2.53 -6.49
N LYS A 88 -21.06 3.44 -5.70
CA LYS A 88 -22.47 3.38 -5.31
C LYS A 88 -22.97 4.79 -5.06
N GLN A 89 -24.13 5.12 -5.65
CA GLN A 89 -24.65 6.49 -5.70
C GLN A 89 -23.59 7.41 -6.34
N ASN A 90 -23.21 8.50 -5.67
CA ASN A 90 -22.22 9.47 -6.15
C ASN A 90 -20.87 9.33 -5.43
N LEU A 91 -20.59 8.15 -4.87
CA LEU A 91 -19.35 7.87 -4.15
C LEU A 91 -18.61 6.73 -4.83
N LYS A 92 -17.37 7.02 -5.25
CA LYS A 92 -16.42 6.07 -5.80
C LYS A 92 -15.22 5.95 -4.87
N ILE A 93 -14.87 4.72 -4.54
CA ILE A 93 -13.68 4.36 -3.78
C ILE A 93 -12.81 3.46 -4.65
N ARG A 94 -11.55 3.83 -4.80
CA ARG A 94 -10.54 3.08 -5.52
C ARG A 94 -9.42 2.68 -4.58
N SER A 95 -9.16 1.38 -4.46
CA SER A 95 -8.07 0.84 -3.66
C SER A 95 -7.01 0.23 -4.57
N VAL A 96 -5.76 0.70 -4.44
CA VAL A 96 -4.58 0.19 -5.17
C VAL A 96 -3.58 -0.31 -4.15
N VAL A 97 -3.17 -1.57 -4.26
CA VAL A 97 -2.38 -2.24 -3.23
C VAL A 97 -1.22 -3.04 -3.84
N THR A 98 -0.05 -2.99 -3.20
CA THR A 98 0.98 -4.02 -3.34
C THR A 98 1.07 -4.82 -2.04
N VAL A 99 1.18 -6.15 -2.14
CA VAL A 99 1.21 -7.05 -0.98
C VAL A 99 2.46 -7.93 -1.02
N GLY A 100 3.32 -7.77 -0.03
CA GLY A 100 4.45 -8.65 0.24
C GLY A 100 4.40 -9.13 1.69
N LEU A 101 4.19 -10.43 1.90
CA LEU A 101 4.03 -11.02 3.24
C LEU A 101 5.26 -11.82 3.71
N GLY A 102 6.45 -11.53 3.16
CA GLY A 102 7.66 -12.30 3.44
C GLY A 102 8.15 -12.20 4.90
N ASN A 103 7.90 -11.05 5.53
CA ASN A 103 8.27 -10.68 6.90
C ASN A 103 7.01 -10.45 7.76
N SER A 104 5.96 -11.24 7.55
CA SER A 104 4.68 -11.04 8.24
C SER A 104 4.86 -11.11 9.76
N VAL A 105 4.25 -10.17 10.48
CA VAL A 105 4.32 -10.05 11.94
C VAL A 105 2.91 -9.95 12.55
N ARG A 106 2.83 -10.17 13.85
CA ARG A 106 1.62 -9.93 14.64
C ARG A 106 1.84 -8.72 15.52
N ILE A 107 0.84 -7.82 15.56
CA ILE A 107 0.88 -6.65 16.43
C ILE A 107 1.03 -7.08 17.91
N GLY A 108 1.91 -6.39 18.63
CA GLY A 108 2.26 -6.70 20.02
C GLY A 108 3.37 -7.74 20.20
N ASP A 109 3.83 -8.41 19.14
CA ASP A 109 5.01 -9.27 19.22
C ASP A 109 6.29 -8.47 19.48
N PRO A 110 7.29 -9.03 20.17
CA PRO A 110 8.62 -8.44 20.25
C PRO A 110 9.24 -8.26 18.85
N PRO A 111 9.98 -7.15 18.61
CA PRO A 111 10.64 -6.92 17.33
C PRO A 111 11.71 -8.00 17.08
N PHE A 112 11.90 -8.35 15.82
CA PHE A 112 12.97 -9.26 15.39
C PHE A 112 13.50 -8.84 14.01
N GLN A 113 14.76 -9.17 13.73
CA GLN A 113 15.31 -9.03 12.39
C GLN A 113 14.83 -10.18 11.50
N SER A 114 14.21 -9.83 10.39
CA SER A 114 13.76 -10.77 9.37
C SER A 114 14.75 -10.80 8.21
N ASN A 115 15.14 -12.00 7.77
CA ASN A 115 15.96 -12.20 6.57
C ASN A 115 15.13 -12.15 5.27
N SER A 116 13.81 -11.94 5.38
CA SER A 116 12.92 -11.70 4.24
C SER A 116 12.36 -10.30 4.34
N TYR A 117 12.02 -9.71 3.20
CA TYR A 117 11.33 -8.43 3.12
C TYR A 117 9.89 -8.60 2.65
N GLY A 118 9.06 -7.63 3.00
CA GLY A 118 7.65 -7.57 2.65
C GLY A 118 7.03 -6.29 3.21
N THR A 119 6.05 -5.77 2.49
CA THR A 119 5.23 -4.65 2.92
C THR A 119 3.87 -4.72 2.23
N ILE A 120 2.83 -4.28 2.92
CA ILE A 120 1.51 -4.00 2.35
C ILE A 120 1.39 -2.48 2.22
N ASN A 121 1.47 -1.98 0.99
CA ASN A 121 1.28 -0.56 0.70
C ASN A 121 -0.07 -0.35 0.05
N ILE A 122 -0.88 0.54 0.61
CA ILE A 122 -2.27 0.76 0.22
C ILE A 122 -2.47 2.24 -0.09
N LEU A 123 -2.96 2.53 -1.30
CA LEU A 123 -3.65 3.77 -1.59
C LEU A 123 -5.14 3.51 -1.60
N VAL A 124 -5.90 4.37 -0.93
CA VAL A 124 -7.34 4.52 -1.15
C VAL A 124 -7.62 5.92 -1.65
N GLN A 125 -8.21 6.02 -2.84
CA GLN A 125 -8.67 7.28 -3.43
C GLN A 125 -10.19 7.36 -3.33
N CYS A 126 -10.70 8.45 -2.77
CA CYS A 126 -12.10 8.79 -2.65
C CYS A 126 -12.47 9.86 -3.69
N SER A 127 -13.65 9.76 -4.30
CA SER A 127 -14.11 10.76 -5.28
C SER A 127 -14.74 12.03 -4.69
N ILE A 128 -14.86 12.12 -3.36
CA ILE A 128 -15.42 13.29 -2.67
C ILE A 128 -14.45 13.79 -1.60
N PRO A 129 -14.40 15.10 -1.32
CA PRO A 129 -13.47 15.69 -0.36
C PRO A 129 -13.73 15.21 1.06
N PHE A 130 -12.67 14.91 1.81
CA PHE A 130 -12.69 14.61 3.24
C PHE A 130 -11.81 15.64 3.97
N ASP A 131 -12.24 16.08 5.15
CA ASP A 131 -11.36 16.83 6.05
C ASP A 131 -10.38 15.89 6.79
N LEU A 132 -9.48 16.46 7.58
CA LEU A 132 -8.48 15.69 8.32
C LEU A 132 -9.12 14.66 9.26
N ASN A 133 -10.16 15.04 10.01
CA ASN A 133 -10.83 14.16 10.96
C ASN A 133 -11.52 12.97 10.27
N THR A 134 -12.22 13.24 9.17
CA THR A 134 -12.87 12.20 8.36
C THR A 134 -11.82 11.29 7.71
N SER A 135 -10.68 11.84 7.29
CA SER A 135 -9.58 11.07 6.73
C SER A 135 -8.91 10.17 7.77
N LEU A 136 -8.80 10.61 9.02
CA LEU A 136 -8.31 9.79 10.14
C LEU A 136 -9.23 8.58 10.38
N GLU A 137 -10.55 8.78 10.38
CA GLU A 137 -11.51 7.67 10.44
C GLU A 137 -11.35 6.71 9.25
N ALA A 138 -11.19 7.24 8.03
CA ALA A 138 -10.97 6.41 6.84
C ALA A 138 -9.72 5.53 7.00
N VAL A 139 -8.60 6.11 7.41
CA VAL A 139 -7.33 5.40 7.64
C VAL A 139 -7.47 4.29 8.70
N SER A 140 -8.25 4.52 9.75
CA SER A 140 -8.58 3.48 10.74
C SER A 140 -9.32 2.30 10.10
N LEU A 141 -10.32 2.56 9.26
CA LEU A 141 -11.05 1.51 8.53
C LEU A 141 -10.17 0.75 7.53
N ILE A 142 -9.27 1.45 6.83
CA ILE A 142 -8.31 0.83 5.91
C ILE A 142 -7.39 -0.13 6.68
N THR A 143 -6.92 0.29 7.85
CA THR A 143 -6.07 -0.53 8.73
C THR A 143 -6.79 -1.79 9.19
N GLU A 144 -8.04 -1.66 9.62
CA GLU A 144 -8.87 -2.79 10.04
C GLU A 144 -9.14 -3.76 8.90
N ALA A 145 -9.54 -3.26 7.72
CA ALA A 145 -9.83 -4.08 6.55
C ALA A 145 -8.59 -4.85 6.05
N ARG A 146 -7.42 -4.19 6.04
CA ARG A 146 -6.13 -4.84 5.75
C ARG A 146 -5.85 -5.96 6.74
N THR A 147 -6.04 -5.70 8.03
CA THR A 147 -5.76 -6.67 9.10
C THR A 147 -6.70 -7.87 8.99
N LEU A 148 -8.00 -7.63 8.74
CA LEU A 148 -8.99 -8.68 8.52
C LEU A 148 -8.60 -9.60 7.35
N ALA A 149 -8.24 -9.03 6.20
CA ALA A 149 -7.81 -9.81 5.04
C ALA A 149 -6.57 -10.67 5.33
N VAL A 150 -5.60 -10.16 6.09
CA VAL A 150 -4.40 -10.94 6.47
C VAL A 150 -4.76 -12.08 7.43
N LEU A 151 -5.60 -11.82 8.43
CA LEU A 151 -6.05 -12.83 9.39
C LEU A 151 -6.84 -13.96 8.72
N GLU A 152 -7.80 -13.61 7.86
CA GLU A 152 -8.63 -14.59 7.14
C GLU A 152 -7.82 -15.39 6.10
N ALA A 153 -6.74 -14.81 5.57
CA ALA A 153 -5.78 -15.53 4.73
C ALA A 153 -4.92 -16.55 5.50
N LYS A 154 -5.04 -16.61 6.84
CA LYS A 154 -4.36 -17.54 7.76
C LYS A 154 -2.84 -17.55 7.60
N ILE A 155 -2.25 -16.38 7.38
CA ILE A 155 -0.79 -16.22 7.26
C ILE A 155 -0.15 -16.43 8.63
N ARG A 156 0.83 -17.34 8.72
CA ARG A 156 1.52 -17.65 9.96
C ARG A 156 2.74 -16.74 10.17
N CYS A 157 2.92 -16.27 11.40
CA CYS A 157 4.14 -15.66 11.90
C CYS A 157 4.63 -16.47 13.13
N LYS A 158 5.68 -15.99 13.81
CA LYS A 158 6.32 -16.69 14.94
C LYS A 158 5.37 -17.04 16.08
N THR A 159 4.40 -16.17 16.40
CA THR A 159 3.52 -16.31 17.58
C THR A 159 2.07 -16.65 17.24
N GLY A 160 1.74 -16.86 15.96
CA GLY A 160 0.36 -17.15 15.56
C GLY A 160 0.02 -16.69 14.16
N LEU A 161 -1.14 -16.02 14.03
CA LEU A 161 -1.57 -15.41 12.78
C LEU A 161 -1.02 -13.99 12.68
N ALA A 162 -0.52 -13.64 11.51
CA ALA A 162 -0.06 -12.29 11.22
C ALA A 162 -1.24 -11.32 11.13
N THR A 163 -0.98 -10.05 11.44
CA THR A 163 -1.91 -8.92 11.28
C THR A 163 -1.44 -7.94 10.19
N GLY A 164 -0.24 -8.15 9.65
CA GLY A 164 0.38 -7.34 8.61
C GLY A 164 1.87 -7.64 8.50
N THR A 165 2.64 -6.63 8.10
CA THR A 165 4.11 -6.65 8.13
C THR A 165 4.65 -5.53 9.03
N GLY A 166 5.97 -5.50 9.21
CA GLY A 166 6.62 -4.45 10.01
C GLY A 166 6.66 -3.07 9.34
N THR A 167 6.38 -2.97 8.04
CA THR A 167 6.58 -1.73 7.25
C THR A 167 5.39 -1.40 6.33
N ASP A 168 4.20 -1.90 6.67
CA ASP A 168 2.97 -1.58 5.92
C ASP A 168 2.73 -0.06 5.91
N CYS A 169 2.40 0.51 4.74
CA CYS A 169 2.05 1.92 4.60
C CYS A 169 0.63 2.11 4.03
N ILE A 170 -0.09 3.12 4.54
CA ILE A 170 -1.41 3.52 4.03
C ILE A 170 -1.37 4.99 3.63
N ALA A 171 -1.98 5.31 2.49
CA ALA A 171 -2.32 6.65 2.06
C ALA A 171 -3.82 6.70 1.72
N PHE A 172 -4.55 7.63 2.33
CA PHE A 172 -5.92 7.95 1.96
C PHE A 172 -5.94 9.30 1.27
N ALA A 173 -6.46 9.35 0.05
CA ALA A 173 -6.51 10.52 -0.81
C ALA A 173 -7.96 10.91 -1.11
N SER A 174 -8.26 12.22 -1.05
CA SER A 174 -9.53 12.80 -1.48
C SER A 174 -9.31 14.19 -2.09
N PRO A 175 -10.18 14.68 -2.99
CA PRO A 175 -10.04 15.99 -3.63
C PRO A 175 -9.73 17.13 -2.64
N SER A 176 -8.81 18.03 -3.02
CA SER A 176 -8.39 19.20 -2.24
C SER A 176 -9.42 20.33 -2.29
N CYS A 177 -10.64 20.06 -1.86
CA CYS A 177 -11.70 21.06 -1.75
C CYS A 177 -12.47 20.93 -0.42
N ILE A 178 -13.38 21.88 -0.16
CA ILE A 178 -14.12 21.93 1.11
C ILE A 178 -15.00 20.69 1.25
N SER A 179 -14.76 19.92 2.30
CA SER A 179 -15.59 18.76 2.63
C SER A 179 -16.88 19.17 3.32
N THR A 180 -18.01 18.64 2.84
CA THR A 180 -19.29 18.66 3.58
C THR A 180 -19.43 17.42 4.48
N LYS A 181 -18.50 16.47 4.40
CA LYS A 181 -18.55 15.21 5.12
C LYS A 181 -17.74 15.32 6.41
N ARG A 182 -18.36 14.94 7.52
CA ARG A 182 -17.81 15.10 8.88
C ARG A 182 -17.36 13.81 9.55
N TYR A 183 -17.76 12.67 8.98
CA TYR A 183 -17.51 11.34 9.54
C TYR A 183 -17.61 10.26 8.46
N THR A 184 -16.95 9.13 8.69
CA THR A 184 -16.91 7.98 7.79
C THR A 184 -16.82 6.65 8.52
N GLY A 185 -17.56 6.47 9.62
CA GLY A 185 -17.63 5.19 10.33
C GLY A 185 -18.31 4.05 9.55
N LYS A 186 -18.27 2.82 10.11
CA LYS A 186 -18.78 1.58 9.48
C LYS A 186 -20.27 1.60 9.14
N HIS A 187 -21.07 2.42 9.82
CA HIS A 187 -22.49 2.61 9.52
C HIS A 187 -22.75 3.55 8.34
N THR A 188 -21.72 4.19 7.79
CA THR A 188 -21.84 5.07 6.63
C THR A 188 -21.57 4.31 5.33
N LEU A 189 -22.16 4.79 4.23
CA LEU A 189 -21.87 4.26 2.90
C LEU A 189 -20.37 4.35 2.58
N SER A 190 -19.71 5.46 2.94
CA SER A 190 -18.28 5.63 2.70
C SER A 190 -17.43 4.65 3.49
N GLY A 191 -17.71 4.47 4.78
CA GLY A 191 -17.00 3.48 5.60
C GLY A 191 -17.18 2.05 5.08
N HIS A 192 -18.40 1.70 4.66
CA HIS A 192 -18.67 0.41 4.01
C HIS A 192 -17.84 0.21 2.73
N LEU A 193 -17.85 1.19 1.82
CA LEU A 193 -17.13 1.08 0.54
C LEU A 193 -15.61 1.07 0.74
N ILE A 194 -15.07 1.89 1.65
CA ILE A 194 -13.64 1.90 2.02
C ILE A 194 -13.24 0.52 2.54
N GLY A 195 -13.94 0.03 3.57
CA GLY A 195 -13.62 -1.28 4.16
C GLY A 195 -13.71 -2.41 3.13
N LYS A 196 -14.76 -2.43 2.31
CA LYS A 196 -14.98 -3.46 1.30
C LYS A 196 -13.92 -3.42 0.19
N ALA A 197 -13.60 -2.23 -0.35
CA ALA A 197 -12.62 -2.08 -1.42
C ALA A 197 -11.23 -2.54 -0.95
N VAL A 198 -10.83 -2.15 0.25
CA VAL A 198 -9.53 -2.53 0.84
C VAL A 198 -9.47 -4.01 1.16
N TYR A 199 -10.50 -4.57 1.78
CA TYR A 199 -10.55 -6.00 2.07
C TYR A 199 -10.39 -6.84 0.80
N GLN A 200 -11.13 -6.47 -0.27
CA GLN A 200 -11.07 -7.17 -1.56
C GLN A 200 -9.70 -6.99 -2.24
N SER A 201 -9.16 -5.77 -2.30
CA SER A 201 -7.87 -5.51 -2.94
C SER A 201 -6.73 -6.21 -2.20
N VAL A 202 -6.68 -6.13 -0.87
CA VAL A 202 -5.67 -6.82 -0.06
C VAL A 202 -5.80 -8.34 -0.21
N SER A 203 -7.01 -8.90 -0.17
CA SER A 203 -7.23 -10.34 -0.39
C SER A 203 -6.75 -10.82 -1.77
N GLN A 204 -6.98 -10.01 -2.81
CA GLN A 204 -6.46 -10.27 -4.16
C GLN A 204 -4.93 -10.19 -4.19
N GLY A 205 -4.35 -9.16 -3.57
CA GLY A 205 -2.90 -8.99 -3.47
C GLY A 205 -2.22 -10.15 -2.73
N ILE A 206 -2.81 -10.63 -1.64
CA ILE A 206 -2.35 -11.83 -0.91
C ILE A 206 -2.37 -13.05 -1.84
N SER A 207 -3.42 -13.21 -2.63
CA SER A 207 -3.55 -14.31 -3.60
C SER A 207 -2.47 -14.23 -4.69
N ASN A 208 -2.19 -13.03 -5.20
CA ASN A 208 -1.11 -12.78 -6.17
C ASN A 208 0.26 -13.13 -5.57
N TRP A 209 0.53 -12.69 -4.33
CA TRP A 209 1.76 -13.00 -3.60
C TRP A 209 1.96 -14.50 -3.37
N LYS A 210 0.90 -15.23 -2.98
CA LYS A 210 0.96 -16.70 -2.85
C LYS A 210 1.34 -17.35 -4.18
N LYS A 211 0.70 -16.94 -5.29
CA LYS A 211 0.97 -17.48 -6.65
C LYS A 211 2.41 -17.20 -7.11
N SER A 212 2.97 -16.01 -6.82
CA SER A 212 4.34 -15.67 -7.24
C SER A 212 5.39 -16.54 -6.53
N LYS A 213 5.18 -16.88 -5.24
CA LYS A 213 6.04 -17.82 -4.50
C LYS A 213 6.04 -19.23 -5.11
N PHE A 214 4.90 -19.72 -5.60
CA PHE A 214 4.82 -21.03 -6.27
C PHE A 214 5.61 -21.07 -7.60
N LYS A 215 5.58 -19.99 -8.39
CA LYS A 215 6.36 -19.88 -9.64
C LYS A 215 7.88 -19.85 -9.38
N VAL A 216 8.32 -19.24 -8.28
CA VAL A 216 9.75 -19.23 -7.88
C VAL A 216 10.22 -20.62 -7.45
N LYS A 217 9.42 -21.36 -6.67
CA LYS A 217 9.76 -22.73 -6.25
C LYS A 217 9.90 -23.69 -7.43
N THR A 218 8.96 -23.65 -8.38
CA THR A 218 9.00 -24.51 -9.58
C THR A 218 10.16 -24.17 -10.52
N LYS A 219 10.59 -22.91 -10.63
CA LYS A 219 11.82 -22.56 -11.37
C LYS A 219 13.10 -23.07 -10.70
N ARG A 220 13.20 -22.99 -9.36
CA ARG A 220 14.37 -23.54 -8.62
C ARG A 220 14.46 -25.07 -8.71
N CYS A 221 13.34 -25.78 -8.72
CA CYS A 221 13.35 -27.25 -8.88
C CYS A 221 13.73 -27.73 -10.29
N LYS A 222 13.71 -26.85 -11.31
CA LYS A 222 14.11 -27.20 -12.69
C LYS A 222 15.62 -27.09 -12.95
N TYR A 223 16.38 -26.56 -12.00
CA TYR A 223 17.85 -26.54 -12.03
C TYR A 223 18.36 -27.13 -10.71
N PRO A 224 18.37 -28.46 -10.53
CA PRO A 224 19.15 -29.03 -9.45
C PRO A 224 20.61 -28.63 -9.71
N LEU A 225 21.26 -28.06 -8.70
CA LEU A 225 22.69 -27.78 -8.70
C LEU A 225 23.42 -29.04 -9.17
N SER A 226 23.96 -29.02 -10.39
CA SER A 226 24.98 -29.95 -10.82
C SER A 226 26.21 -29.68 -9.97
N LEU A 227 26.55 -30.67 -9.13
CA LEU A 227 27.81 -30.76 -8.38
C LEU A 227 29.01 -30.68 -9.33
#